data_AF-A0A5C5E6K1-F1
#
_entry.id   AF-A0A5C5E6K1-F1
#
_cell.length_a   1.000
_cell.length_b   1.000
_cell.length_c   1.000
_cell.angle_alpha   90.00
_cell.angle_beta   90.00
_cell.angle_gamma   90.00
#
_symmetry.space_group_name_H-M   'P 1'
#
loop_
_entity.id
_entity.type
_entity.pdbx_description
1 polymer ?
#
loop_
_entity_poly.entity_id
_entity_poly.type
_entity_poly.pdbx_seq_one_letter_code
_entity_poly.pdbx_strand_id
1 'polypeptide(L)'
;MALSKIVRGGHNYMLTNKEIRSTAREYLRGNYKMAVINLILITIANSTMQSVVRTLTGESALNMQMTGETLPNWDSVFSMQSSPFQTTLNVVLSIIVSLIIGSMQMGNEWGYLDMLDGTPLSSGHLLKPFENQLFKTLGVLALQAIYVILWSVLLIIPGIMKLYALALSNFIYFDNPDMKTTDILRQSESFMKGKKMRLFQLDLTYFVVYLIPVALFFGVGIAAFNMYAGAATADSDALLYQALLLVGLMLAAFAIFGILTFIVEPRRKAARAVFYSEVLKEENLILG
;
A
#
# COMPACT_ATOMS: atom_id res chain seq x y z
N MET A 1 -3.01 -18.22 30.82
CA MET A 1 -2.05 -19.35 30.76
C MET A 1 -1.48 -19.60 29.35
N ALA A 2 -1.36 -18.56 28.50
CA ALA A 2 -0.87 -18.68 27.12
C ALA A 2 0.47 -17.95 26.87
N LEU A 3 1.01 -17.23 27.87
CA LEU A 3 2.29 -16.51 27.79
C LEU A 3 3.51 -17.38 28.15
N SER A 4 3.32 -18.61 28.65
CA SER A 4 4.42 -19.47 29.10
C SER A 4 5.00 -20.40 28.04
N LYS A 5 4.46 -20.40 26.80
CA LYS A 5 4.95 -21.26 25.71
C LYS A 5 5.87 -20.56 24.71
N ILE A 6 6.02 -19.24 24.77
CA ILE A 6 6.92 -18.48 23.87
C ILE A 6 8.28 -18.17 24.52
N VAL A 7 8.49 -18.50 25.80
CA VAL A 7 9.82 -18.45 26.47
C VAL A 7 10.61 -19.75 26.24
N ARG A 8 10.51 -20.34 25.04
CA ARG A 8 11.39 -21.43 24.60
C ARG A 8 12.20 -20.97 23.40
N GLY A 9 13.27 -20.24 23.71
CA GLY A 9 14.28 -19.84 22.75
C GLY A 9 15.02 -18.62 23.23
N GLY A 10 16.01 -18.82 24.10
CA GLY A 10 17.08 -17.85 24.27
C GLY A 10 17.85 -17.75 22.96
N HIS A 11 17.35 -16.94 22.02
CA HIS A 11 18.04 -16.63 20.79
C HIS A 11 18.55 -15.19 20.88
N ASN A 12 19.87 -15.04 21.04
CA ASN A 12 20.59 -13.78 20.84
C ASN A 12 20.60 -13.34 19.35
N TYR A 13 19.69 -13.87 18.53
CA TYR A 13 19.66 -13.70 17.08
C TYR A 13 18.22 -13.54 16.59
N MET A 14 18.02 -12.55 15.71
CA MET A 14 16.73 -12.19 15.11
C MET A 14 16.08 -13.35 14.32
N LEU A 15 14.78 -13.59 14.52
CA LEU A 15 14.00 -14.66 13.85
C LEU A 15 14.10 -14.67 12.33
N THR A 16 14.29 -15.84 11.71
CA THR A 16 14.37 -15.98 10.24
C THR A 16 13.11 -15.47 9.52
N ASN A 17 13.23 -15.11 8.24
CA ASN A 17 12.07 -14.67 7.44
C ASN A 17 10.94 -15.71 7.35
N LYS A 18 11.23 -17.00 7.56
CA LYS A 18 10.20 -18.04 7.63
C LYS A 18 9.47 -18.00 8.98
N GLU A 19 10.20 -17.83 10.08
CA GLU A 19 9.65 -17.73 11.43
C GLU A 19 8.82 -16.45 11.60
N ILE A 20 9.32 -15.29 11.15
CA ILE A 20 8.57 -14.02 11.18
C ILE A 20 7.20 -14.18 10.51
N ARG A 21 7.15 -14.80 9.31
CA ARG A 21 5.89 -15.06 8.61
C ARG A 21 5.00 -16.08 9.31
N SER A 22 5.58 -17.03 10.05
CA SER A 22 4.81 -18.00 10.82
C SER A 22 4.16 -17.32 12.02
N THR A 23 4.95 -16.59 12.81
CA THR A 23 4.51 -15.81 13.96
C THR A 23 3.43 -14.81 13.55
N ALA A 24 3.67 -14.03 12.50
CA ALA A 24 2.68 -13.07 11.99
C ALA A 24 1.34 -13.71 11.63
N ARG A 25 1.35 -14.93 11.05
CA ARG A 25 0.11 -15.66 10.75
C ARG A 25 -0.62 -16.13 12.00
N GLU A 26 0.11 -16.47 13.06
CA GLU A 26 -0.49 -16.90 14.32
C GLU A 26 -1.25 -15.76 15.00
N TYR A 27 -0.61 -14.59 15.17
CA TYR A 27 -1.27 -13.41 15.74
C TYR A 27 -2.44 -12.92 14.89
N LEU A 28 -2.28 -12.97 13.55
CA LEU A 28 -3.32 -12.53 12.64
C LEU A 28 -4.57 -13.44 12.65
N ARG A 29 -4.47 -14.73 12.98
CA ARG A 29 -5.61 -15.67 12.92
C ARG A 29 -6.81 -15.20 13.75
N GLY A 30 -6.58 -14.61 14.93
CA GLY A 30 -7.65 -14.09 15.79
C GLY A 30 -8.27 -12.78 15.29
N ASN A 31 -7.54 -12.02 14.46
CA ASN A 31 -7.88 -10.66 14.05
C ASN A 31 -8.09 -10.50 12.54
N TYR A 32 -8.04 -11.59 11.77
CA TYR A 32 -8.01 -11.56 10.31
C TYR A 32 -9.22 -10.84 9.71
N LYS A 33 -10.41 -11.06 10.27
CA LYS A 33 -11.64 -10.37 9.84
C LYS A 33 -11.48 -8.86 9.95
N MET A 34 -10.99 -8.37 11.09
CA MET A 34 -10.78 -6.94 11.32
C MET A 34 -9.68 -6.37 10.43
N ALA A 35 -8.63 -7.14 10.16
CA ALA A 35 -7.58 -6.74 9.22
C ALA A 35 -8.12 -6.51 7.80
N VAL A 36 -8.99 -7.40 7.32
CA VAL A 36 -9.66 -7.25 6.02
C VAL A 36 -10.64 -6.07 6.03
N ILE A 37 -11.42 -5.89 7.11
CA ILE A 37 -12.32 -4.73 7.25
C ILE A 37 -11.53 -3.43 7.19
N ASN A 38 -10.43 -3.31 7.92
CA ASN A 38 -9.59 -2.11 7.89
C ASN A 38 -9.05 -1.81 6.50
N LEU A 39 -8.64 -2.83 5.74
CA LEU A 39 -8.21 -2.65 4.35
C LEU A 39 -9.35 -2.13 3.47
N ILE A 40 -10.54 -2.73 3.57
CA ILE A 40 -11.72 -2.29 2.82
C ILE A 40 -12.05 -0.83 3.17
N LEU A 41 -12.04 -0.47 4.46
CA LEU A 41 -12.31 0.90 4.91
C LEU A 41 -11.29 1.89 4.33
N ILE A 42 -10.00 1.56 4.35
CA ILE A 42 -8.95 2.41 3.76
C ILE A 42 -9.15 2.55 2.24
N THR A 43 -9.46 1.46 1.53
CA THR A 43 -9.67 1.48 0.08
C THR A 43 -10.91 2.28 -0.30
N ILE A 44 -12.02 2.13 0.44
CA ILE A 44 -13.24 2.92 0.24
C ILE A 44 -12.95 4.40 0.53
N ALA A 45 -12.31 4.72 1.65
CA ALA A 45 -11.96 6.08 2.00
C ALA A 45 -11.12 6.74 0.90
N ASN A 46 -10.07 6.05 0.43
CA ASN A 46 -9.24 6.53 -0.69
C ASN A 46 -10.06 6.74 -1.96
N SER A 47 -10.88 5.77 -2.35
CA SER A 47 -11.68 5.85 -3.58
C SER A 47 -12.69 7.00 -3.54
N THR A 48 -13.38 7.18 -2.41
CA THR A 48 -14.34 8.26 -2.18
C THR A 48 -13.65 9.62 -2.17
N MET A 49 -12.53 9.77 -1.43
CA MET A 49 -11.78 11.03 -1.40
C MET A 49 -11.24 11.40 -2.78
N GLN A 50 -10.70 10.43 -3.53
CA GLN A 50 -10.27 10.67 -4.90
C GLN A 50 -11.43 11.02 -5.83
N SER A 51 -12.63 10.47 -5.60
CA SER A 51 -13.82 10.91 -6.33
C SER A 51 -14.18 12.36 -6.06
N VAL A 52 -14.03 12.83 -4.82
CA VAL A 52 -14.22 14.24 -4.47
C VAL A 52 -13.19 15.11 -5.19
N VAL A 53 -11.91 14.70 -5.24
CA VAL A 53 -10.87 15.41 -5.99
C VAL A 53 -11.24 15.54 -7.47
N ARG A 54 -11.66 14.44 -8.12
CA ARG A 54 -12.08 14.45 -9.54
C ARG A 54 -13.25 15.40 -9.81
N THR A 55 -14.22 15.47 -8.88
CA THR A 55 -15.35 16.40 -8.98
C THR A 55 -14.90 17.85 -8.82
N LEU A 56 -14.08 18.15 -7.81
CA LEU A 56 -13.57 19.51 -7.56
C LEU A 56 -12.64 20.02 -8.66
N THR A 57 -11.96 19.11 -9.35
CA THR A 57 -11.03 19.39 -10.45
C THR A 57 -11.69 19.36 -11.82
N GLY A 58 -13.00 19.15 -11.91
CA GLY A 58 -13.69 19.10 -13.20
C GLY A 58 -13.24 17.96 -14.13
N GLU A 59 -12.41 17.01 -13.68
CA GLU A 59 -11.99 15.84 -14.48
C GLU A 59 -13.20 15.01 -14.91
N SER A 60 -14.24 14.95 -14.07
CA SER A 60 -15.51 14.31 -14.41
C SER A 60 -16.18 14.93 -15.66
N ALA A 61 -16.03 16.24 -15.88
CA ALA A 61 -16.58 16.93 -17.05
C ALA A 61 -15.74 16.70 -18.31
N LEU A 62 -14.41 16.60 -18.18
CA LEU A 62 -13.51 16.22 -19.28
C LEU A 62 -13.80 14.79 -19.76
N ASN A 63 -14.06 13.86 -18.81
CA ASN A 63 -14.45 12.49 -19.13
C ASN A 63 -15.84 12.39 -19.78
N MET A 64 -16.77 13.31 -19.47
CA MET A 64 -18.07 13.41 -20.14
C MET A 64 -17.96 13.95 -21.57
N GLN A 65 -17.01 14.83 -21.85
CA GLN A 65 -16.79 15.37 -23.20
C GLN A 65 -16.29 14.30 -24.19
N MET A 66 -15.81 13.17 -23.68
CA MET A 66 -15.35 12.00 -24.45
C MET A 66 -16.51 11.08 -24.92
N THR A 67 -17.77 11.37 -24.59
CA THR A 67 -18.92 10.55 -25.04
C THR A 67 -19.38 10.85 -26.48
N GLY A 68 -18.63 11.67 -27.23
CA GLY A 68 -18.94 11.99 -28.63
C GLY A 68 -18.33 10.99 -29.63
N GLU A 69 -19.16 10.06 -30.10
CA GLU A 69 -19.16 9.21 -31.34
C GLU A 69 -17.87 8.75 -32.06
N THR A 70 -16.66 9.05 -31.60
CA THR A 70 -15.42 8.56 -32.24
C THR A 70 -14.42 8.10 -31.18
N LEU A 71 -13.81 6.93 -31.41
CA LEU A 71 -12.70 6.46 -30.60
C LEU A 71 -11.61 7.54 -30.58
N PRO A 72 -11.05 7.89 -29.41
CA PRO A 72 -10.01 8.91 -29.34
C PRO A 72 -8.83 8.53 -30.23
N ASN A 73 -8.66 9.27 -31.33
CA ASN A 73 -7.43 9.31 -32.12
C ASN A 73 -6.29 9.77 -31.16
N TRP A 74 -5.08 9.25 -31.30
CA TRP A 74 -3.89 9.75 -30.60
C TRP A 74 -3.78 11.29 -30.62
N ASP A 75 -4.11 11.96 -31.72
CA ASP A 75 -4.13 13.43 -31.79
C ASP A 75 -5.15 14.04 -30.81
N SER A 76 -6.35 13.46 -30.68
CA SER A 76 -7.36 13.95 -29.74
C SER A 76 -6.89 13.77 -28.29
N VAL A 77 -6.29 12.63 -27.95
CA VAL A 77 -5.76 12.33 -26.61
C VAL A 77 -4.58 13.24 -26.26
N PHE A 78 -3.65 13.46 -27.18
CA PHE A 78 -2.52 14.37 -26.98
C PHE A 78 -2.94 15.85 -27.02
N SER A 79 -4.06 16.18 -27.68
CA SER A 79 -4.65 17.51 -27.68
C SER A 79 -5.56 17.79 -26.47
N MET A 80 -5.81 16.80 -25.59
CA MET A 80 -6.50 17.01 -24.31
C MET A 80 -5.61 17.86 -23.41
N GLN A 81 -5.64 19.17 -23.64
CA GLN A 81 -4.88 20.13 -22.87
C GLN A 81 -5.68 20.45 -21.60
N SER A 82 -5.42 19.71 -20.52
CA SER A 82 -5.82 20.18 -19.19
C SER A 82 -5.13 21.51 -18.92
N SER A 83 -5.87 22.52 -18.45
CA SER A 83 -5.23 23.80 -18.12
C SER A 83 -4.15 23.59 -17.06
N PRO A 84 -3.01 24.30 -17.12
CA PRO A 84 -1.96 24.18 -16.10
C PRO A 84 -2.48 24.40 -14.68
N PHE A 85 -3.46 25.29 -14.51
CA PHE A 85 -4.16 25.49 -13.24
C PHE A 85 -4.88 24.20 -12.78
N GLN A 86 -5.59 23.52 -13.68
CA GLN A 86 -6.35 22.33 -13.34
C GLN A 86 -5.47 21.16 -12.93
N THR A 87 -4.37 20.94 -13.67
CA THR A 87 -3.35 19.93 -13.33
C THR A 87 -2.74 20.24 -11.97
N THR A 88 -2.36 21.50 -11.73
CA THR A 88 -1.77 21.92 -10.45
C THR A 88 -2.74 21.70 -9.29
N LEU A 89 -4.01 22.08 -9.45
CA LEU A 89 -5.06 21.87 -8.45
C LEU A 89 -5.26 20.38 -8.15
N ASN A 90 -5.32 19.52 -9.18
CA ASN A 90 -5.45 18.08 -9.00
C ASN A 90 -4.27 17.50 -8.21
N VAL A 91 -3.04 17.86 -8.57
CA VAL A 91 -1.84 17.38 -7.88
C VAL A 91 -1.86 17.79 -6.40
N VAL A 92 -2.16 19.06 -6.10
CA VAL A 92 -2.22 19.56 -4.72
C VAL A 92 -3.28 18.82 -3.91
N LEU A 93 -4.50 18.68 -4.44
CA LEU A 93 -5.58 17.97 -3.75
C LEU A 93 -5.27 16.47 -3.58
N SER A 94 -4.66 15.84 -4.57
CA SER A 94 -4.25 14.44 -4.53
C SER A 94 -3.17 14.19 -3.48
N ILE A 95 -2.24 15.13 -3.30
CA ILE A 95 -1.22 15.05 -2.22
C ILE A 95 -1.90 15.14 -0.85
N ILE A 96 -2.84 16.07 -0.67
CA ILE A 96 -3.58 16.21 0.60
C ILE A 96 -4.34 14.92 0.92
N VAL A 97 -5.07 14.36 -0.05
CA VAL A 97 -5.77 13.07 0.11
C VAL A 97 -4.77 11.96 0.43
N SER A 98 -3.63 11.90 -0.28
CA SER A 98 -2.61 10.87 -0.04
C SER A 98 -2.03 10.94 1.38
N LEU A 99 -1.84 12.14 1.94
CA LEU A 99 -1.40 12.30 3.32
C LEU A 99 -2.47 11.88 4.33
N ILE A 100 -3.74 12.19 4.08
CA ILE A 100 -4.86 11.74 4.93
C ILE A 100 -4.96 10.21 4.91
N ILE A 101 -4.95 9.59 3.73
CA ILE A 101 -4.97 8.13 3.58
C ILE A 101 -3.70 7.49 4.16
N GLY A 102 -2.55 8.15 4.02
CA GLY A 102 -1.29 7.75 4.67
C GLY A 102 -1.42 7.71 6.19
N SER A 103 -2.06 8.70 6.80
CA SER A 103 -2.34 8.72 8.24
C SER A 103 -3.23 7.54 8.65
N MET A 104 -4.30 7.27 7.90
CA MET A 104 -5.15 6.08 8.18
C MET A 104 -4.37 4.77 8.09
N GLN A 105 -3.44 4.66 7.12
CA GLN A 105 -2.58 3.48 6.98
C GLN A 105 -1.60 3.33 8.14
N MET A 106 -1.01 4.43 8.62
CA MET A 106 -0.15 4.44 9.81
C MET A 106 -0.93 4.01 11.05
N GLY A 107 -2.14 4.55 11.26
CA GLY A 107 -3.03 4.11 12.34
C GLY A 107 -3.34 2.62 12.26
N ASN A 108 -3.62 2.11 11.06
CA ASN A 108 -3.78 0.67 10.86
C ASN A 108 -2.53 -0.13 11.27
N GLU A 109 -1.32 0.34 10.91
CA GLU A 109 -0.05 -0.30 11.29
C GLU A 109 0.15 -0.32 12.81
N TRP A 110 -0.24 0.74 13.54
CA TRP A 110 -0.26 0.76 15.01
C TRP A 110 -1.16 -0.34 15.57
N GLY A 111 -2.33 -0.55 14.97
CA GLY A 111 -3.21 -1.66 15.33
C GLY A 111 -2.56 -3.04 15.19
N TYR A 112 -1.63 -3.23 14.24
CA TYR A 112 -0.88 -4.49 14.12
C TYR A 112 0.20 -4.63 15.20
N LEU A 113 0.77 -3.55 15.73
CA LEU A 113 1.66 -3.60 16.89
C LEU A 113 0.87 -3.94 18.16
N ASP A 114 -0.21 -3.19 18.40
CA ASP A 114 -1.17 -3.40 19.48
C ASP A 114 -1.66 -4.88 19.53
N MET A 115 -1.83 -5.50 18.36
CA MET A 115 -2.15 -6.94 18.22
C MET A 115 -1.07 -7.89 18.74
N LEU A 116 0.21 -7.54 18.58
CA LEU A 116 1.32 -8.34 19.12
C LEU A 116 1.37 -8.25 20.64
N ASP A 117 0.96 -7.12 21.21
CA ASP A 117 0.87 -6.87 22.66
C ASP A 117 -0.40 -7.47 23.30
N GLY A 118 -1.23 -8.14 22.49
CA GLY A 118 -2.42 -8.86 22.94
C GLY A 118 -3.72 -8.06 22.91
N THR A 119 -3.69 -6.81 22.44
CA THR A 119 -4.91 -6.03 22.23
C THR A 119 -5.52 -6.33 20.84
N PRO A 120 -6.83 -6.58 20.72
CA PRO A 120 -7.41 -6.97 19.44
C PRO A 120 -7.36 -5.82 18.42
N LEU A 121 -7.18 -6.17 17.14
CA LEU A 121 -7.18 -5.21 16.06
C LEU A 121 -8.58 -4.58 15.91
N SER A 122 -8.64 -3.26 15.96
CA SER A 122 -9.90 -2.50 15.85
C SER A 122 -9.84 -1.48 14.71
N SER A 123 -10.99 -1.16 14.12
CA SER A 123 -11.13 -0.08 13.13
C SER A 123 -10.92 1.32 13.72
N GLY A 124 -11.03 1.47 15.06
CA GLY A 124 -10.72 2.73 15.74
C GLY A 124 -9.26 3.16 15.55
N HIS A 125 -8.34 2.22 15.32
CA HIS A 125 -6.94 2.51 15.03
C HIS A 125 -6.76 3.34 13.76
N LEU A 126 -7.67 3.23 12.78
CA LEU A 126 -7.61 4.03 11.55
C LEU A 126 -7.76 5.53 11.83
N LEU A 127 -8.45 5.89 12.91
CA LEU A 127 -8.76 7.26 13.30
C LEU A 127 -7.84 7.80 14.40
N LYS A 128 -7.14 6.93 15.15
CA LYS A 128 -6.18 7.33 16.21
C LYS A 128 -5.22 8.47 15.78
N PRO A 129 -4.60 8.47 14.58
CA PRO A 129 -3.71 9.55 14.18
C PRO A 129 -4.39 10.93 14.06
N PHE A 130 -5.70 10.95 13.82
CA PHE A 130 -6.48 12.18 13.65
C PHE A 130 -6.94 12.78 14.97
N GLU A 131 -7.07 11.97 16.04
CA GLU A 131 -7.63 12.42 17.31
C GLU A 131 -6.67 13.34 18.07
N ASN A 132 -5.38 12.98 18.16
CA ASN A 132 -4.47 13.65 19.09
C ASN A 132 -3.22 14.24 18.42
N GLN A 133 -2.86 13.80 17.20
CA GLN A 133 -1.53 14.09 16.64
C GLN A 133 -1.51 14.27 15.12
N LEU A 134 -2.58 14.82 14.54
CA LEU A 134 -2.73 14.92 13.08
C LEU A 134 -1.55 15.65 12.42
N PHE A 135 -1.21 16.85 12.88
CA PHE A 135 -0.11 17.65 12.29
C PHE A 135 1.26 16.95 12.39
N LYS A 136 1.52 16.26 13.50
CA LYS A 136 2.77 15.53 13.69
C LYS A 136 2.83 14.30 12.79
N THR A 137 1.74 13.54 12.70
CA THR A 137 1.60 12.41 11.78
C THR A 137 1.83 12.83 10.33
N LEU A 138 1.14 13.91 9.89
CA LEU A 138 1.31 14.46 8.56
C LEU A 138 2.76 14.91 8.32
N GLY A 139 3.41 15.51 9.33
CA GLY A 139 4.83 15.88 9.26
C GLY A 139 5.76 14.69 9.07
N VAL A 140 5.53 13.58 9.80
CA VAL A 140 6.31 12.33 9.64
C VAL A 140 6.15 11.77 8.24
N LEU A 141 4.90 11.63 7.76
CA LEU A 141 4.61 11.09 6.43
C LEU A 141 5.14 11.98 5.32
N ALA A 142 4.98 13.30 5.42
CA ALA A 142 5.46 14.26 4.44
C ALA A 142 7.00 14.24 4.37
N LEU A 143 7.69 14.25 5.51
CA LEU A 143 9.14 14.22 5.54
C LEU A 143 9.69 12.89 4.99
N GLN A 144 9.06 11.77 5.35
CA GLN A 144 9.39 10.45 4.80
C GLN A 144 9.23 10.44 3.27
N ALA A 145 8.11 10.96 2.75
CA ALA A 145 7.84 11.04 1.32
C ALA A 145 8.89 11.91 0.60
N ILE A 146 9.25 13.08 1.15
CA ILE A 146 10.28 13.96 0.58
C ILE A 146 11.62 13.23 0.48
N TYR A 147 12.05 12.55 1.54
CA TYR A 147 13.30 11.78 1.49
C TYR A 147 13.24 10.68 0.43
N VAL A 148 12.18 9.88 0.39
CA VAL A 148 12.05 8.80 -0.61
C VAL A 148 12.03 9.36 -2.03
N ILE A 149 11.29 10.43 -2.29
CA ILE A 149 11.21 11.07 -3.62
C ILE A 149 12.57 11.64 -4.02
N LEU A 150 13.25 12.39 -3.15
CA LEU A 150 14.58 12.95 -3.43
C LEU A 150 15.57 11.88 -3.88
N TRP A 151 15.61 10.76 -3.16
CA TRP A 151 16.50 9.64 -3.49
C TRP A 151 16.05 8.90 -4.76
N SER A 152 14.74 8.79 -5.00
CA SER A 152 14.18 8.14 -6.19
C SER A 152 14.41 8.95 -7.47
N VAL A 153 14.35 10.28 -7.38
CA VAL A 153 14.65 11.21 -8.49
C VAL A 153 16.13 11.15 -8.86
N LEU A 154 17.01 10.98 -7.86
CA LEU A 154 18.44 10.80 -8.13
C LEU A 154 18.68 9.49 -8.88
N LEU A 155 18.19 8.36 -8.34
CA LEU A 155 18.28 7.03 -8.94
C LEU A 155 17.21 6.11 -8.33
N ILE A 156 16.67 5.18 -9.14
CA ILE A 156 15.60 4.26 -8.68
C ILE A 156 16.07 3.34 -7.55
N ILE A 157 17.27 2.74 -7.67
CA ILE A 157 17.80 1.78 -6.69
C ILE A 157 17.97 2.40 -5.29
N PRO A 158 18.65 3.56 -5.11
CA PRO A 158 18.76 4.16 -3.79
C PRO A 158 17.43 4.70 -3.27
N GLY A 159 16.48 5.08 -4.13
CA GLY A 159 15.10 5.37 -3.73
C GLY A 159 14.43 4.20 -3.00
N ILE A 160 14.52 2.99 -3.58
CA ILE A 160 14.02 1.76 -2.95
C ILE A 160 14.76 1.49 -1.63
N MET A 161 16.09 1.62 -1.61
CA MET A 161 16.87 1.42 -0.37
C MET A 161 16.47 2.42 0.73
N LYS A 162 16.11 3.66 0.37
CA LYS A 162 15.63 4.67 1.32
C LYS A 162 14.24 4.36 1.85
N LEU A 163 13.35 3.84 1.00
CA LEU A 163 12.02 3.36 1.41
C LEU A 163 12.14 2.31 2.53
N TYR A 164 13.01 1.31 2.34
CA TYR A 164 13.26 0.28 3.37
C TYR A 164 14.01 0.84 4.59
N ALA A 165 14.91 1.82 4.41
CA ALA A 165 15.58 2.46 5.53
C ALA A 165 14.62 3.20 6.46
N LEU A 166 13.49 3.68 5.93
CA LEU A 166 12.47 4.42 6.68
C LEU A 166 11.26 3.55 7.03
N ALA A 167 11.24 2.26 6.71
CA ALA A 167 10.06 1.41 6.87
C ALA A 167 9.57 1.27 8.34
N LEU A 168 10.44 1.52 9.32
CA LEU A 168 10.11 1.43 10.75
C LEU A 168 9.70 2.78 11.36
N SER A 169 9.73 3.88 10.60
CA SER A 169 9.43 5.22 11.16
C SER A 169 8.04 5.26 11.78
N ASN A 170 7.11 4.52 11.20
CA ASN A 170 5.71 4.52 11.62
C ASN A 170 5.52 3.86 12.98
N PHE A 171 6.25 2.79 13.22
CA PHE A 171 6.26 2.05 14.48
C PHE A 171 7.03 2.80 15.56
N ILE A 172 8.19 3.38 15.23
CA ILE A 172 8.98 4.19 16.18
C ILE A 172 8.17 5.40 16.65
N TYR A 173 7.43 6.04 15.74
CA TYR A 173 6.57 7.17 16.10
C TYR A 173 5.44 6.76 17.05
N PHE A 174 4.88 5.56 16.88
CA PHE A 174 3.87 5.04 17.79
C PHE A 174 4.41 4.88 19.22
N ASP A 175 5.59 4.29 19.35
CA ASP A 175 6.22 4.03 20.64
C ASP A 175 6.79 5.30 21.28
N ASN A 176 7.22 6.27 20.46
CA ASN A 176 7.87 7.51 20.90
C ASN A 176 7.15 8.75 20.34
N PRO A 177 5.88 8.99 20.75
CA PRO A 177 5.04 10.02 20.17
C PRO A 177 5.54 11.44 20.44
N ASP A 178 6.43 11.66 21.40
CA ASP A 178 7.02 12.96 21.75
C ASP A 178 8.30 13.28 20.96
N MET A 179 8.92 12.29 20.34
CA MET A 179 10.18 12.45 19.61
C MET A 179 10.01 13.37 18.38
N LYS A 180 11.03 14.18 18.06
CA LYS A 180 10.98 15.04 16.87
C LYS A 180 10.90 14.19 15.60
N THR A 181 10.16 14.67 14.60
CA THR A 181 9.97 13.98 13.32
C THR A 181 11.28 13.58 12.65
N THR A 182 12.29 14.46 12.64
CA THR A 182 13.61 14.15 12.07
C THR A 182 14.34 13.04 12.82
N ASP A 183 14.17 12.98 14.13
CA ASP A 183 14.85 12.01 14.99
C ASP A 183 14.21 10.63 14.87
N ILE A 184 12.88 10.57 14.70
CA ILE A 184 12.14 9.34 14.35
C ILE A 184 12.70 8.73 13.07
N LEU A 185 12.86 9.54 12.01
CA LEU A 185 13.39 9.06 10.73
C LEU A 185 14.84 8.59 10.86
N ARG A 186 15.69 9.35 11.57
CA ARG A 186 17.09 8.97 11.83
C ARG A 186 17.20 7.68 12.63
N GLN A 187 16.33 7.49 13.62
CA GLN A 187 16.29 6.27 14.43
C GLN A 187 15.88 5.07 13.59
N SER A 188 14.87 5.22 12.73
CA SER A 188 14.48 4.21 11.75
C SER A 188 15.65 3.79 10.87
N GLU A 189 16.40 4.77 10.33
CA GLU A 189 17.58 4.48 9.51
C GLU A 189 18.68 3.76 10.28
N SER A 190 18.87 4.10 11.56
CA SER A 190 19.84 3.44 12.44
C SER A 190 19.48 1.99 12.69
N PHE A 191 18.23 1.73 13.10
CA PHE A 191 17.71 0.39 13.36
C PHE A 191 17.71 -0.51 12.11
N MET A 192 17.61 0.11 10.93
CA MET A 192 17.62 -0.61 9.66
C MET A 192 19.02 -0.86 9.10
N LYS A 193 20.12 -0.37 9.70
CA LYS A 193 21.48 -0.67 9.23
C LYS A 193 21.74 -2.18 9.26
N GLY A 194 22.15 -2.75 8.12
CA GLY A 194 22.32 -4.20 7.96
C GLY A 194 21.03 -5.01 7.79
N LYS A 195 19.85 -4.43 8.06
CA LYS A 195 18.54 -5.14 8.07
C LYS A 195 17.63 -4.80 6.87
N LYS A 196 17.97 -3.77 6.07
CA LYS A 196 17.20 -3.35 4.87
C LYS A 196 16.94 -4.48 3.88
N MET A 197 18.00 -5.22 3.52
CA MET A 197 17.90 -6.31 2.55
C MET A 197 17.04 -7.47 3.09
N ARG A 198 17.06 -7.70 4.40
CA ARG A 198 16.24 -8.73 5.04
C ARG A 198 14.75 -8.39 4.95
N LEU A 199 14.38 -7.13 5.22
CA LEU A 199 13.01 -6.64 5.06
C LEU A 199 12.57 -6.68 3.59
N PHE A 200 13.46 -6.31 2.66
CA PHE A 200 13.20 -6.44 1.22
C PHE A 200 12.90 -7.88 0.81
N GLN A 201 13.69 -8.86 1.26
CA GLN A 201 13.44 -10.28 0.97
C GLN A 201 12.12 -10.79 1.57
N LEU A 202 11.77 -10.30 2.77
CA LEU A 202 10.50 -10.59 3.41
C LEU A 202 9.33 -10.11 2.55
N ASP A 203 9.36 -8.85 2.12
CA ASP A 203 8.34 -8.25 1.27
C ASP A 203 8.30 -8.86 -0.15
N LEU A 204 9.46 -9.19 -0.72
CA LEU A 204 9.58 -9.84 -2.03
C LEU A 204 8.80 -11.16 -2.07
N THR A 205 8.80 -11.91 -0.98
CA THR A 205 8.07 -13.19 -0.92
C THR A 205 6.55 -12.99 -1.03
N TYR A 206 6.03 -11.87 -0.51
CA TYR A 206 4.63 -11.49 -0.69
C TYR A 206 4.37 -10.92 -2.07
N PHE A 207 5.32 -10.16 -2.62
CA PHE A 207 5.23 -9.56 -3.94
C PHE A 207 5.16 -10.59 -5.07
N VAL A 208 5.92 -11.70 -4.96
CA VAL A 208 5.91 -12.79 -5.96
C VAL A 208 4.51 -13.35 -6.20
N VAL A 209 3.63 -13.36 -5.20
CA VAL A 209 2.24 -13.81 -5.35
C VAL A 209 1.44 -12.92 -6.31
N TYR A 210 1.77 -11.63 -6.40
CA TYR A 210 1.15 -10.68 -7.33
C TYR A 210 1.62 -10.84 -8.77
N LEU A 211 2.65 -11.66 -9.06
CA LEU A 211 3.02 -11.95 -10.45
C LEU A 211 1.91 -12.70 -11.20
N ILE A 212 1.08 -13.48 -10.49
CA ILE A 212 -0.06 -14.20 -11.07
C ILE A 212 -1.08 -13.24 -11.69
N PRO A 213 -1.67 -12.29 -10.95
CA PRO A 213 -2.62 -11.34 -11.55
C PRO A 213 -1.93 -10.43 -12.56
N VAL A 214 -0.65 -10.07 -12.38
CA VAL A 214 0.10 -9.29 -13.38
C VAL A 214 0.16 -10.02 -14.72
N ALA A 215 0.53 -11.31 -14.74
CA ALA A 215 0.55 -12.11 -15.96
C ALA A 215 -0.83 -12.21 -16.61
N LEU A 216 -1.89 -12.33 -15.79
CA LEU A 216 -3.27 -12.36 -16.26
C LEU A 216 -3.68 -11.02 -16.91
N PHE A 217 -3.33 -9.88 -16.30
CA PHE A 217 -3.55 -8.56 -16.90
C PHE A 217 -2.79 -8.37 -18.21
N PHE A 218 -1.56 -8.88 -18.31
CA PHE A 218 -0.82 -8.90 -19.58
C PHE A 218 -1.55 -9.73 -20.65
N GLY A 219 -2.06 -10.92 -20.30
CA GLY A 219 -2.86 -11.76 -21.20
C GLY A 219 -4.13 -11.05 -21.68
N VAL A 220 -4.83 -10.37 -20.77
CA VAL A 220 -6.01 -9.54 -21.08
C VAL A 220 -5.63 -8.39 -22.03
N GLY A 221 -4.51 -7.72 -21.79
CA GLY A 221 -4.01 -6.65 -22.66
C GLY A 221 -3.70 -7.13 -24.08
N ILE A 222 -3.08 -8.29 -24.22
CA ILE A 222 -2.82 -8.92 -25.52
C ILE A 222 -4.14 -9.28 -26.22
N ALA A 223 -5.11 -9.85 -25.49
CA ALA A 223 -6.42 -10.17 -26.04
C ALA A 223 -7.17 -8.91 -26.53
N ALA A 224 -7.13 -7.82 -25.76
CA ALA A 224 -7.71 -6.52 -26.15
C ALA A 224 -7.04 -5.96 -27.41
N PHE A 225 -5.70 -6.03 -27.49
CA PHE A 225 -4.97 -5.57 -28.67
C PHE A 225 -5.34 -6.37 -29.93
N ASN A 226 -5.43 -7.69 -29.82
CA ASN A 226 -5.84 -8.55 -30.94
C ASN A 226 -7.28 -8.28 -31.39
N MET A 227 -8.19 -8.06 -30.43
CA MET A 227 -9.56 -7.66 -30.73
C MET A 227 -9.60 -6.35 -31.52
N TYR A 228 -8.83 -5.34 -31.08
CA TYR A 228 -8.75 -4.06 -31.80
C TYR A 228 -8.19 -4.22 -33.22
N ALA A 229 -7.10 -4.98 -33.39
CA ALA A 229 -6.47 -5.17 -34.69
C ALA A 229 -7.36 -5.97 -35.68
N GLY A 230 -8.13 -6.94 -35.19
CA GLY A 230 -9.04 -7.75 -36.01
C GLY A 230 -10.42 -7.12 -36.22
N ALA A 231 -10.73 -6.01 -35.55
CA ALA A 231 -12.09 -5.47 -35.51
C ALA A 231 -12.61 -5.00 -36.88
N ALA A 232 -11.71 -4.51 -37.75
CA ALA A 232 -12.08 -4.02 -39.08
C ALA A 232 -12.53 -5.12 -40.05
N THR A 233 -12.22 -6.39 -39.75
CA THR A 233 -12.47 -7.54 -40.62
C THR A 233 -13.43 -8.57 -40.01
N ALA A 234 -13.93 -8.33 -38.81
CA ALA A 234 -14.76 -9.28 -38.06
C ALA A 234 -16.25 -8.96 -38.18
N ASP A 235 -17.07 -10.00 -38.29
CA ASP A 235 -18.53 -9.88 -38.27
C ASP A 235 -19.04 -9.36 -36.91
N SER A 236 -20.20 -8.70 -36.91
CA SER A 236 -20.81 -8.07 -35.72
C SER A 236 -20.98 -9.02 -34.54
N ASP A 237 -21.33 -10.28 -34.82
CA ASP A 237 -21.56 -11.29 -33.79
C ASP A 237 -20.23 -11.76 -33.17
N ALA A 238 -19.19 -11.90 -34.00
CA ALA A 238 -17.85 -12.24 -33.54
C ALA A 238 -17.25 -11.13 -32.65
N LEU A 239 -17.48 -9.86 -33.00
CA LEU A 239 -17.10 -8.71 -32.17
C LEU A 239 -17.79 -8.74 -30.80
N LEU A 240 -19.08 -9.07 -30.75
CA LEU A 240 -19.84 -9.18 -29.51
C LEU A 240 -19.30 -10.30 -28.60
N TYR A 241 -19.04 -11.50 -29.14
CA TYR A 241 -18.47 -12.60 -28.37
C TYR A 241 -17.06 -12.28 -27.84
N GLN A 242 -16.21 -11.66 -28.66
CA GLN A 242 -14.86 -11.26 -28.24
C GLN A 242 -14.91 -10.17 -27.14
N ALA A 243 -15.82 -9.20 -27.27
CA ALA A 243 -16.03 -8.17 -26.25
C ALA A 243 -16.50 -8.76 -24.91
N LEU A 244 -17.51 -9.66 -24.94
CA LEU A 244 -18.01 -10.33 -23.73
C LEU A 244 -16.92 -11.20 -23.07
N LEU A 245 -16.12 -11.89 -23.88
CA LEU A 245 -14.99 -12.67 -23.38
C LEU A 245 -13.93 -11.78 -22.73
N LEU A 246 -13.58 -10.65 -23.35
CA LEU A 246 -12.63 -9.69 -22.80
C LEU A 246 -13.13 -9.13 -21.46
N VAL A 247 -14.39 -8.71 -21.38
CA VAL A 247 -15.01 -8.24 -20.13
C VAL A 247 -14.99 -9.34 -19.07
N GLY A 248 -15.33 -10.58 -19.42
CA GLY A 248 -15.26 -11.72 -18.51
C GLY A 248 -13.85 -11.96 -17.96
N LEU A 249 -12.83 -11.90 -18.82
CA LEU A 249 -11.43 -12.04 -18.41
C LEU A 249 -10.96 -10.86 -17.53
N MET A 250 -11.38 -9.63 -17.84
CA MET A 250 -11.09 -8.45 -17.01
C MET A 250 -11.68 -8.58 -15.61
N LEU A 251 -12.95 -9.00 -15.51
CA LEU A 251 -13.61 -9.22 -14.22
C LEU A 251 -12.93 -10.33 -13.43
N ALA A 252 -12.56 -11.44 -14.08
CA ALA A 252 -11.82 -12.53 -13.44
C ALA A 252 -10.45 -12.05 -12.94
N ALA A 253 -9.71 -11.28 -13.73
CA ALA A 253 -8.41 -10.73 -13.35
C ALA A 253 -8.51 -9.78 -12.15
N PHE A 254 -9.51 -8.90 -12.17
CA PHE A 254 -9.77 -7.99 -11.08
C PHE A 254 -10.19 -8.73 -9.80
N ALA A 255 -11.05 -9.75 -9.91
CA ALA A 255 -11.46 -10.56 -8.77
C ALA A 255 -10.28 -11.33 -8.15
N ILE A 256 -9.43 -11.95 -8.96
CA ILE A 256 -8.22 -12.64 -8.49
C ILE A 256 -7.28 -11.66 -7.78
N PHE A 257 -7.03 -10.50 -8.38
CA PHE A 257 -6.20 -9.46 -7.77
C PHE A 257 -6.77 -8.98 -6.42
N GLY A 258 -8.08 -8.74 -6.35
CA GLY A 258 -8.77 -8.34 -5.12
C GLY A 258 -8.66 -9.41 -4.02
N ILE A 259 -8.94 -10.67 -4.34
CA ILE A 259 -8.84 -11.79 -3.40
C ILE A 259 -7.41 -11.93 -2.88
N LEU A 260 -6.40 -11.88 -3.76
CA LEU A 260 -5.00 -11.95 -3.35
C LEU A 260 -4.61 -10.77 -2.46
N THR A 261 -5.09 -9.57 -2.75
CA THR A 261 -4.84 -8.39 -1.93
C THR A 261 -5.35 -8.56 -0.51
N PHE A 262 -6.57 -9.06 -0.33
CA PHE A 262 -7.14 -9.31 1.00
C PHE A 262 -6.44 -10.44 1.77
N ILE A 263 -5.73 -11.34 1.08
CA ILE A 263 -4.96 -12.42 1.70
C ILE A 263 -3.53 -11.96 2.05
N VAL A 264 -2.90 -11.23 1.14
CA VAL A 264 -1.47 -10.92 1.20
C VAL A 264 -1.20 -9.68 2.05
N GLU A 265 -1.98 -8.61 1.90
CA GLU A 265 -1.76 -7.35 2.63
C GLU A 265 -1.82 -7.52 4.15
N PRO A 266 -2.83 -8.18 4.74
CA PRO A 266 -2.85 -8.39 6.19
C PRO A 266 -1.64 -9.16 6.70
N ARG A 267 -1.22 -10.19 5.95
CA ARG A 267 -0.08 -11.02 6.31
C ARG A 267 1.23 -10.23 6.21
N ARG A 268 1.37 -9.38 5.20
CA ARG A 268 2.55 -8.52 5.02
C ARG A 268 2.64 -7.49 6.16
N LYS A 269 1.54 -6.80 6.47
CA LYS A 269 1.50 -5.81 7.57
C LYS A 269 1.81 -6.44 8.93
N ALA A 270 1.20 -7.60 9.23
CA ALA A 270 1.53 -8.36 10.44
C ALA A 270 3.00 -8.80 10.48
N ALA A 271 3.57 -9.23 9.35
CA ALA A 271 4.98 -9.62 9.28
C ALA A 271 5.93 -8.44 9.51
N ARG A 272 5.60 -7.24 9.02
CA ARG A 272 6.37 -6.02 9.29
C ARG A 272 6.31 -5.60 10.76
N ALA A 273 5.16 -5.74 11.42
CA ALA A 273 5.02 -5.51 12.86
C ALA A 273 5.90 -6.48 13.68
N VAL A 274 5.87 -7.78 13.34
CA VAL A 274 6.76 -8.77 13.98
C VAL A 274 8.24 -8.49 13.69
N PHE A 275 8.57 -8.08 12.46
CA PHE A 275 9.93 -7.67 12.12
C PHE A 275 10.41 -6.51 12.99
N TYR A 276 9.54 -5.50 13.23
CA TYR A 276 9.86 -4.38 14.10
C TYR A 276 10.14 -4.82 15.54
N SER A 277 9.30 -5.67 16.13
CA SER A 277 9.53 -6.16 17.50
C SER A 277 10.83 -6.96 17.60
N GLU A 278 11.20 -7.73 16.58
CA GLU A 278 12.49 -8.43 16.53
C GLU A 278 13.68 -7.48 16.41
N VAL A 279 13.55 -6.38 15.66
CA VAL A 279 14.58 -5.33 15.59
C VAL A 279 14.79 -4.68 16.96
N LEU A 280 13.71 -4.35 17.68
CA LEU A 280 13.81 -3.77 19.01
C LEU A 280 14.49 -4.70 20.03
N LYS A 281 14.25 -6.02 19.94
CA LYS A 281 14.92 -7.02 20.82
C LYS A 281 16.43 -7.01 20.61
N GLU A 282 16.86 -6.97 19.35
CA GLU A 282 18.27 -6.98 18.98
C GLU A 282 19.01 -5.72 19.45
N GLU A 283 18.34 -4.57 19.44
CA GLU A 283 18.89 -3.31 19.96
C GLU A 283 18.84 -3.21 21.51
N ASN A 284 18.43 -4.28 22.21
CA ASN A 284 18.20 -4.32 23.66
C ASN A 284 17.21 -3.26 24.19
N LEU A 285 16.27 -2.82 23.35
CA LEU A 285 15.30 -1.78 23.71
C LEU A 285 14.03 -2.32 24.37
N ILE A 286 13.90 -3.65 24.49
CA ILE A 286 12.73 -4.32 25.11
C ILE A 286 13.07 -4.96 26.47
N LEU A 287 14.09 -4.44 27.18
CA LEU A 287 14.35 -4.82 28.56
C LEU A 287 13.78 -3.74 29.50
N GLY A 288 12.46 -3.76 29.66
CA GLY A 288 11.68 -2.98 30.61
C GLY A 288 10.33 -3.62 30.86
#